data_AF-A0A8T2CQQ2-F1
#
_entry.id   AF-A0A8T2CQQ2-F1
#
_cell.length_a   1.000
_cell.length_b   1.000
_cell.length_c   1.000
_cell.angle_alpha   90.00
_cell.angle_beta   90.00
_cell.angle_gamma   90.00
#
_symmetry.space_group_name_H-M   'P 1'
#
loop_
_entity.id
_entity.type
_entity.pdbx_description
1 polymer ?
#
loop_
_entity_poly.entity_id
_entity_poly.type
_entity_poly.pdbx_seq_one_letter_code
_entity_poly.pdbx_strand_id
1 'polypeptide(L)'
;MNIEPEGSFLIQIRNPEQGGGGRSGFGGLQRKRKAQFPAHLQAHLGHTRFGPADPPDFLNYEGCELLLISASDDIEEELGMELEPEGDGDESTCDLLKTFGDDVEATPLLRGTWE
;
A
#
# COMPACT_ATOMS: atom_id res chain seq x y z
N MET A 1 -23.29 -7.19 -10.03
CA MET A 1 -21.90 -7.33 -9.53
C MET A 1 -21.90 -6.55 -8.22
N ASN A 2 -21.80 -7.24 -7.08
CA ASN A 2 -22.01 -6.65 -5.74
C ASN A 2 -20.66 -6.23 -5.13
N ILE A 3 -19.90 -5.42 -5.85
CA ILE A 3 -18.64 -4.87 -5.34
C ILE A 3 -18.90 -3.38 -5.23
N GLU A 4 -18.84 -2.88 -4.00
CA GLU A 4 -18.95 -1.45 -3.73
C GLU A 4 -17.81 -0.70 -4.46
N PRO A 5 -18.04 0.55 -4.90
CA PRO A 5 -17.03 1.30 -5.65
C PRO A 5 -15.80 1.66 -4.79
N GLU A 6 -15.96 1.66 -3.48
CA GLU A 6 -14.96 2.09 -2.50
C GLU A 6 -14.90 1.10 -1.33
N GLY A 7 -13.76 1.06 -0.66
CA GLY A 7 -13.55 0.18 0.50
C GLY A 7 -12.29 0.54 1.28
N SER A 8 -12.35 0.33 2.59
CA SER A 8 -11.28 0.69 3.52
C SER A 8 -10.36 -0.50 3.78
N PHE A 9 -9.05 -0.26 3.76
CA PHE A 9 -8.04 -1.29 3.98
C PHE A 9 -6.92 -0.80 4.89
N LEU A 10 -6.46 -1.68 5.77
CA LEU A 10 -5.21 -1.50 6.49
C LEU A 10 -4.06 -2.12 5.70
N ILE A 11 -2.99 -1.35 5.53
CA ILE A 11 -1.76 -1.81 4.89
C ILE A 11 -0.71 -2.08 5.96
N GLN A 12 -0.19 -3.31 5.99
CA GLN A 12 0.95 -3.66 6.82
C GLN A 12 2.15 -4.11 5.98
N ILE A 13 3.32 -3.55 6.28
CA ILE A 13 4.58 -3.88 5.64
C ILE A 13 5.20 -5.09 6.34
N ARG A 14 5.57 -6.09 5.56
CA ARG A 14 6.32 -7.24 6.06
C ARG A 14 7.78 -6.86 6.27
N ASN A 15 8.31 -7.17 7.45
CA ASN A 15 9.71 -6.97 7.76
C ASN A 15 10.58 -8.00 7.02
N PRO A 16 11.50 -7.56 6.13
CA PRO A 16 12.33 -8.45 5.33
C PRO A 16 13.35 -9.23 6.18
N GLU A 17 13.79 -8.66 7.30
CA GLU A 17 14.74 -9.27 8.24
C GLU A 17 14.10 -10.38 9.08
N GLN A 18 12.79 -10.30 9.31
CA GLN A 18 12.07 -11.36 9.99
C GLN A 18 11.86 -12.55 9.04
N GLY A 19 12.60 -13.62 9.32
CA GLY A 19 12.55 -14.87 8.55
C GLY A 19 11.14 -15.47 8.47
N GLY A 20 10.87 -16.19 7.38
CA GLY A 20 9.71 -17.06 7.24
C GLY A 20 9.85 -18.30 8.15
N GLY A 21 9.60 -18.11 9.45
CA GLY A 21 9.78 -19.14 10.48
C GLY A 21 8.49 -19.53 11.19
N GLY A 22 7.32 -19.42 10.56
CA GLY A 22 6.04 -19.74 11.18
C GLY A 22 5.13 -20.58 10.29
N ARG A 23 4.24 -21.35 10.92
CA ARG A 23 3.22 -22.27 10.37
C ARG A 23 2.21 -21.63 9.38
N SER A 24 2.44 -20.40 8.92
CA SER A 24 1.62 -19.75 7.91
C SER A 24 2.06 -20.24 6.53
N GLY A 25 1.10 -20.69 5.70
CA GLY A 25 1.36 -21.20 4.35
C GLY A 25 1.94 -20.18 3.36
N PHE A 26 2.17 -18.93 3.79
CA PHE A 26 2.76 -17.87 2.98
C PHE A 26 4.27 -17.75 3.21
N GLY A 27 5.06 -18.37 2.31
CA GLY A 27 6.53 -18.36 2.35
C GLY A 27 7.16 -17.00 2.09
N GLY A 28 6.43 -16.05 1.50
CA GLY A 28 6.95 -14.76 1.07
C GLY A 28 7.87 -14.82 -0.13
N LEU A 29 8.48 -13.67 -0.46
CA LEU A 29 9.47 -13.60 -1.52
C LEU A 29 10.74 -14.35 -1.13
N GLN A 30 11.37 -14.97 -2.14
CA GLN A 30 12.70 -15.53 -1.98
C GLN A 30 13.65 -14.46 -1.45
N ARG A 31 14.62 -14.85 -0.60
CA ARG A 31 15.49 -13.91 0.12
C ARG A 31 16.23 -12.89 -0.77
N LYS A 32 16.51 -13.25 -2.03
CA LYS A 32 17.16 -12.36 -3.02
C LYS A 32 16.23 -11.27 -3.61
N ARG A 33 14.92 -11.44 -3.47
CA ARG A 33 13.87 -10.57 -4.03
C ARG A 33 13.17 -9.73 -2.97
N LYS A 34 13.59 -9.83 -1.70
CA LYS A 34 13.04 -9.02 -0.61
C LYS A 34 13.54 -7.58 -0.73
N ALA A 35 12.71 -6.64 -0.30
CA ALA A 35 13.11 -5.24 -0.16
C ALA A 35 14.37 -5.10 0.71
N GLN A 36 15.21 -4.16 0.30
CA GLN A 36 16.35 -3.68 1.08
C GLN A 36 16.01 -2.29 1.58
N PHE A 37 15.44 -2.22 2.77
CA PHE A 37 15.10 -0.95 3.38
C PHE A 37 16.36 -0.26 3.94
N PRO A 38 16.47 1.08 3.81
CA PRO A 38 17.49 1.84 4.50
C PRO A 38 17.30 1.75 6.01
N ALA A 39 18.38 1.99 6.77
CA ALA A 39 18.42 1.76 8.21
C ALA A 39 17.31 2.49 9.00
N HIS A 40 16.91 3.70 8.57
CA HIS A 40 15.83 4.44 9.23
C HIS A 40 14.48 3.72 9.07
N LEU A 41 14.11 3.32 7.85
CA LEU A 41 12.89 2.53 7.59
C LEU A 41 12.93 1.16 8.28
N GLN A 42 14.07 0.48 8.26
CA GLN A 42 14.21 -0.79 8.95
C GLN A 42 14.04 -0.65 10.48
N ALA A 43 14.52 0.46 11.06
CA ALA A 43 14.34 0.74 12.48
C ALA A 43 12.87 0.95 12.87
N HIS A 44 12.03 1.50 11.99
CA HIS A 44 10.58 1.64 12.22
C HIS A 44 9.87 0.29 12.38
N LEU A 45 10.32 -0.75 11.66
CA LEU A 45 9.78 -2.11 11.79
C LEU A 45 10.33 -2.85 13.03
N GLY A 46 11.54 -2.49 13.47
CA GLY A 46 12.20 -3.08 14.63
C GLY A 46 12.19 -4.61 14.59
N HIS A 47 11.64 -5.23 15.64
CA HIS A 47 11.58 -6.69 15.77
C HIS A 47 10.21 -7.29 15.42
N THR A 48 9.26 -6.53 14.89
CA THR A 48 7.96 -7.09 14.48
C THR A 48 8.04 -7.72 13.10
N ARG A 49 7.21 -8.74 12.86
CA ARG A 49 7.11 -9.37 11.53
C ARG A 49 6.36 -8.47 10.54
N PHE A 50 5.39 -7.71 11.03
CA PHE A 50 4.61 -6.75 10.28
C PHE A 50 4.57 -5.42 11.03
N GLY A 51 4.60 -4.31 10.31
CA GLY A 51 4.44 -2.96 10.84
C GLY A 51 3.53 -2.12 9.94
N PRO A 52 3.05 -0.97 10.42
CA PRO A 52 2.27 -0.05 9.59
C PRO A 52 3.09 0.46 8.39
N ALA A 53 2.40 0.85 7.31
CA ALA A 53 3.02 1.52 6.17
C ALA A 53 3.28 3.02 6.43
N ASP A 54 3.71 3.34 7.65
CA ASP A 54 4.05 4.68 8.10
C ASP A 54 5.51 4.70 8.58
N PRO A 55 6.43 5.36 7.85
CA PRO A 55 6.18 6.25 6.71
C PRO A 55 5.84 5.52 5.40
N PRO A 56 5.11 6.15 4.46
CA PRO A 56 4.72 5.53 3.18
C PRO A 56 5.92 5.18 2.28
N ASP A 57 7.11 5.70 2.60
CA ASP A 57 8.37 5.42 1.90
C ASP A 57 8.70 3.93 1.75
N PHE A 58 8.16 3.05 2.61
CA PHE A 58 8.30 1.60 2.43
C PHE A 58 7.86 1.12 1.04
N LEU A 59 6.82 1.74 0.47
CA LEU A 59 6.24 1.35 -0.82
C LEU A 59 7.13 1.73 -2.01
N ASN A 60 8.16 2.55 -1.80
CA ASN A 60 9.10 2.98 -2.84
C ASN A 60 10.20 1.94 -3.14
N TYR A 61 10.27 0.83 -2.42
CA TYR A 61 11.34 -0.18 -2.55
C TYR A 61 10.85 -1.45 -3.24
N GLU A 62 11.55 -1.84 -4.30
CA GLU A 62 11.29 -3.10 -5.01
C GLU A 62 11.42 -4.29 -4.05
N GLY A 63 10.47 -5.23 -4.16
CA GLY A 63 10.43 -6.41 -3.30
C GLY A 63 9.81 -6.16 -1.93
N CYS A 64 9.20 -5.00 -1.71
CA CYS A 64 8.38 -4.73 -0.54
C CYS A 64 7.16 -5.65 -0.57
N GLU A 65 7.01 -6.45 0.49
CA GLU A 65 5.84 -7.31 0.68
C GLU A 65 4.88 -6.59 1.63
N LEU A 66 3.60 -6.52 1.27
CA LEU A 66 2.56 -5.93 2.11
C LEU A 66 1.37 -6.88 2.28
N LEU A 67 0.62 -6.65 3.36
CA LEU A 67 -0.65 -7.30 3.65
C LEU A 67 -1.74 -6.24 3.59
N LEU A 68 -2.76 -6.48 2.75
CA LEU A 68 -4.02 -5.73 2.75
C LEU A 68 -5.02 -6.46 3.64
N ILE A 69 -5.55 -5.76 4.63
CA ILE A 69 -6.59 -6.27 5.53
C ILE A 69 -7.82 -5.42 5.27
N SER A 70 -8.91 -6.04 4.82
CA SER A 70 -10.21 -5.35 4.70
C SER A 70 -10.63 -4.86 6.07
N ALA A 71 -10.91 -3.57 6.17
CA ALA A 71 -11.55 -3.03 7.36
C ALA A 71 -13.08 -3.17 7.24
N SER A 72 -13.77 -3.14 8.38
CA SER A 72 -15.23 -3.00 8.37
C SER A 72 -15.65 -1.64 7.83
N ASP A 73 -16.93 -1.49 7.50
CA ASP A 73 -17.53 -0.23 7.07
C ASP A 73 -17.40 0.86 8.15
N ASP A 74 -17.18 0.47 9.41
CA ASP A 74 -17.03 1.35 10.58
C ASP A 74 -15.61 1.28 11.17
N ILE A 75 -14.62 1.62 10.33
CA ILE A 75 -13.19 1.52 10.66
C ILE A 75 -12.79 2.49 11.79
N GLU A 76 -13.49 3.62 11.93
CA GLU A 76 -13.19 4.63 12.96
C GLU A 76 -13.51 4.10 14.36
N GLU A 77 -14.64 3.40 14.51
CA GLU A 77 -15.01 2.70 15.75
C GLU A 77 -14.05 1.54 16.04
N GLU A 78 -13.65 0.77 15.02
CA GLU A 78 -12.74 -0.37 15.16
C GLU A 78 -11.32 0.04 15.56
N LEU A 79 -10.81 1.12 14.96
CA LEU A 79 -9.47 1.62 15.21
C LEU A 79 -9.40 2.60 16.39
N GLY A 80 -10.54 3.12 16.86
CA GLY A 80 -10.62 4.15 17.89
C GLY A 80 -9.95 5.47 17.46
N MET A 81 -9.90 5.73 16.16
CA MET A 81 -9.31 6.92 15.57
C MET A 81 -10.28 7.50 14.53
N GLU A 82 -10.46 8.81 14.55
CA GLU A 82 -11.18 9.53 13.49
C GLU A 82 -10.26 9.50 12.27
N LEU A 83 -10.67 8.78 11.21
CA LEU A 83 -9.95 8.81 9.96
C LEU A 83 -10.48 10.03 9.25
N GLU A 84 -9.75 11.14 9.31
CA GLU A 84 -9.97 12.18 8.31
C GLU A 84 -9.51 11.57 6.98
N PRO A 85 -10.40 11.16 6.06
CA PRO A 85 -9.95 11.04 4.68
C PRO A 85 -9.35 12.42 4.38
N GLU A 86 -8.09 12.47 3.95
CA GLU A 86 -7.62 13.68 3.27
C GLU A 86 -8.64 13.88 2.15
N GLY A 87 -9.54 14.82 2.36
CA GLY A 87 -10.74 14.91 1.55
C GLY A 87 -10.33 15.02 0.09
N ASP A 88 -11.21 14.58 -0.79
CA ASP A 88 -11.24 14.93 -2.21
C ASP A 88 -11.40 16.46 -2.41
N GLY A 89 -10.50 17.22 -1.81
CA GLY A 89 -10.58 18.65 -1.55
C GLY A 89 -9.22 19.30 -1.36
N ASP A 90 -8.15 18.52 -1.10
CA ASP A 90 -6.79 19.00 -1.38
C ASP A 90 -6.29 18.44 -2.71
N GLU A 91 -5.84 19.35 -3.55
CA GLU A 91 -5.47 19.18 -4.96
C GLU A 91 -4.13 18.42 -5.11
N SER A 92 -3.92 17.39 -4.29
CA SER A 92 -2.73 16.55 -4.23
C SER A 92 -3.06 15.06 -4.26
N THR A 93 -4.27 14.69 -4.70
CA THR A 93 -4.46 13.39 -5.35
C THR A 93 -3.47 13.33 -6.51
N CYS A 94 -2.77 12.20 -6.66
CA CYS A 94 -1.80 11.90 -7.71
C CYS A 94 -2.45 11.88 -9.12
N ASP A 95 -3.14 12.95 -9.49
CA ASP A 95 -3.68 13.19 -10.80
C ASP A 95 -2.53 13.68 -11.67
N LEU A 96 -1.83 12.73 -12.29
CA LEU A 96 -0.75 13.03 -13.23
C LEU A 96 -1.23 13.98 -14.34
N LEU A 97 -2.53 14.01 -14.65
CA LEU A 97 -3.10 14.93 -15.65
C LEU A 97 -3.04 16.38 -15.17
N LYS A 98 -3.28 16.65 -13.88
CA LYS A 98 -3.09 18.00 -13.30
C LYS A 98 -1.61 18.40 -13.27
N THR A 99 -0.72 17.45 -12.96
CA THR A 99 0.73 17.71 -12.88
C THR A 99 1.36 18.06 -14.22
N PHE A 100 0.88 17.45 -15.32
CA PHE A 100 1.43 17.68 -16.66
C PHE A 100 0.61 18.66 -17.52
N GLY A 101 -0.57 19.09 -17.05
CA GLY A 101 -1.41 20.11 -17.69
C GLY A 101 -2.15 19.63 -18.93
N ASP A 102 -3.17 20.40 -19.35
CA ASP A 102 -4.04 20.16 -20.53
C ASP A 102 -3.28 20.09 -21.87
N ASP A 103 -1.97 20.36 -21.89
CA ASP A 103 -1.11 20.24 -23.07
C ASP A 103 -0.67 18.80 -23.37
N VAL A 104 -1.04 17.82 -22.56
CA VAL A 104 -0.72 16.40 -22.78
C VAL A 104 -1.95 15.62 -23.22
N GLU A 105 -1.96 15.14 -24.46
CA GLU A 105 -2.97 14.21 -24.95
C GLU A 105 -2.92 12.90 -24.14
N ALA A 106 -3.82 12.77 -23.16
CA ALA A 106 -4.00 11.58 -22.33
C ALA A 106 -4.72 10.45 -23.09
N THR A 107 -4.22 10.12 -24.29
CA THR A 107 -4.73 8.96 -25.01
C THR A 107 -4.03 7.69 -24.51
N PRO A 108 -4.79 6.62 -24.20
CA PRO A 108 -4.19 5.37 -23.73
C PRO A 108 -3.30 4.78 -24.84
N LEU A 109 -2.05 4.46 -24.49
CA LEU A 109 -1.05 3.89 -25.41
C LEU A 109 -1.51 2.56 -26.03
N LEU A 110 -2.33 1.80 -25.30
CA LEU A 110 -2.88 0.53 -25.72
C LEU A 110 -4.40 0.54 -25.52
N ARG A 111 -5.15 0.18 -26.57
CA ARG A 111 -6.59 -0.07 -26.50
C ARG A 111 -6.83 -1.56 -26.72
N GLY A 112 -7.39 -2.23 -25.71
CA GLY A 112 -7.85 -3.61 -25.81
C GLY A 112 -9.35 -3.67 -26.01
N THR A 113 -9.82 -4.64 -26.78
CA THR A 113 -11.23 -5.06 -26.79
C THR A 113 -11.37 -6.21 -25.81
N TRP A 114 -12.25 -6.05 -24.83
CA TRP A 114 -12.66 -7.11 -23.92
C TRP A 114 -13.90 -7.77 -24.54
N GLU A 115 -13.83 -9.08 -24.83
CA GLU A 115 -15.00 -9.93 -25.12
C GLU A 115 -15.56 -10.54 -23.83
#